data_AF-A0A9P6UAQ7-F1
#
_entry.id   AF-A0A9P6UAQ7-F1
#
_cell.length_a   1.000
_cell.length_b   1.000
_cell.length_c   1.000
_cell.angle_alpha   90.00
_cell.angle_beta   90.00
_cell.angle_gamma   90.00
#
_symmetry.space_group_name_H-M   'P 1'
#
loop_
_entity.id
_entity.type
_entity.pdbx_description
1 polymer ?
#
loop_
_entity_poly.entity_id
_entity_poly.type
_entity_poly.pdbx_seq_one_letter_code
_entity_poly.pdbx_strand_id
1 'polypeptide(L)'
;MASQPNAATVISLMVSLLSITLMSVLFGRKTAGTRMTNINYARGLVISLYIVSWAFTTLAAVLTSTNTGNIVSCTISIFVCLSLYAMSKIIIYLFLIEKVFVVSSVTTTRKDTMLYRVNILLLTPYTIILALMVLNRVAVLNENDDCYIGLKPAASITLILYDIFISSWLTILFIRPLMSTTSVLQGPSKGKLRQVARRTLIGSVIALVLSSANVFTLVYYKGYEDSVICLLSCTLDVTLNACSVHWVTSRARTVRAPDKGSRGQSNHPNPNHPSHLQPHSQYSASNAIHNQFITSSTSSSEKHFISPTATDTHISVAVESYTDHY
;
A
#
# COMPACT_ATOMS: atom_id res chain seq x y z
N MET A 1 -40.36 19.68 18.29
CA MET A 1 -40.37 20.07 16.85
C MET A 1 -39.23 19.33 16.19
N ALA A 2 -39.41 18.74 15.00
CA ALA A 2 -38.31 18.06 14.33
C ALA A 2 -37.36 19.10 13.74
N SER A 3 -36.18 19.24 14.31
CA SER A 3 -35.08 20.00 13.72
C SER A 3 -34.73 19.40 12.36
N GLN A 4 -34.56 20.25 11.35
CA GLN A 4 -34.09 19.80 10.04
C GLN A 4 -32.68 19.21 10.20
N PRO A 5 -32.33 18.13 9.48
CA PRO A 5 -31.00 17.57 9.56
C PRO A 5 -29.98 18.58 9.03
N ASN A 6 -29.07 19.02 9.90
CA ASN A 6 -27.99 19.94 9.53
C ASN A 6 -27.22 19.39 8.32
N ALA A 7 -26.99 20.23 7.30
CA ALA A 7 -26.38 19.79 6.04
C ALA A 7 -25.00 19.13 6.24
N ALA A 8 -24.23 19.62 7.23
CA ALA A 8 -22.95 19.03 7.64
C ALA A 8 -23.10 17.57 8.11
N THR A 9 -24.16 17.24 8.86
CA THR A 9 -24.46 15.89 9.34
C THR A 9 -24.77 14.96 8.17
N VAL A 10 -25.60 15.40 7.22
CA VAL A 10 -25.92 14.62 6.01
C VAL A 10 -24.66 14.36 5.18
N ILE A 11 -23.81 15.38 4.98
CA ILE A 11 -22.55 15.25 4.25
C ILE A 11 -21.59 14.29 4.97
N SER A 12 -21.44 14.41 6.30
CA SER A 12 -20.61 13.52 7.12
C SER A 12 -21.03 12.05 7.02
N LEU A 13 -22.34 11.77 7.09
CA LEU A 13 -22.86 10.40 6.94
C LEU A 13 -22.63 9.87 5.53
N MET A 14 -22.89 10.64 4.47
CA MET A 14 -22.66 10.23 3.09
C MET A 14 -21.17 9.95 2.81
N VAL A 15 -20.28 10.81 3.28
CA VAL A 15 -18.83 10.63 3.19
C VAL A 15 -18.39 9.39 3.96
N SER A 16 -18.93 9.17 5.16
CA SER A 16 -18.61 7.98 5.97
C SER A 16 -19.06 6.68 5.26
N LEU A 17 -20.28 6.61 4.73
CA LEU A 17 -20.79 5.46 3.99
C LEU A 17 -19.97 5.15 2.72
N LEU A 18 -19.59 6.18 1.96
CA LEU A 18 -18.71 6.05 0.81
C LEU A 18 -17.32 5.53 1.23
N SER A 19 -16.80 6.00 2.36
CA SER A 19 -15.50 5.59 2.89
C SER A 19 -15.51 4.14 3.40
N ILE A 20 -16.58 3.72 4.09
CA ILE A 20 -16.77 2.34 4.58
C ILE A 20 -16.81 1.35 3.41
N THR A 21 -17.61 1.65 2.37
CA THR A 21 -17.72 0.80 1.17
C THR A 21 -16.39 0.75 0.42
N LEU A 22 -15.71 1.89 0.26
CA LEU A 22 -14.40 1.97 -0.37
C LEU A 22 -13.34 1.16 0.39
N MET A 23 -13.18 1.35 1.71
CA MET A 23 -12.20 0.58 2.50
C MET A 23 -12.46 -0.92 2.44
N SER A 24 -13.73 -1.35 2.47
CA SER A 24 -14.11 -2.75 2.35
C SER A 24 -13.68 -3.35 1.01
N VAL A 25 -13.91 -2.62 -0.10
CA VAL A 25 -13.48 -3.04 -1.45
C VAL A 25 -11.95 -3.01 -1.60
N LEU A 26 -11.27 -1.98 -1.10
CA LEU A 26 -9.81 -1.87 -1.16
C LEU A 26 -9.13 -2.99 -0.36
N PHE A 27 -9.66 -3.32 0.82
CA PHE A 27 -9.22 -4.45 1.64
C PHE A 27 -9.39 -5.76 0.90
N GLY A 28 -10.61 -6.08 0.44
CA GLY A 28 -10.90 -7.33 -0.29
C GLY A 28 -10.03 -7.51 -1.53
N ARG A 29 -9.85 -6.44 -2.32
CA ARG A 29 -8.94 -6.45 -3.49
C ARG A 29 -7.46 -6.64 -3.13
N LYS A 30 -7.05 -6.30 -1.90
CA LYS A 30 -5.66 -6.44 -1.43
C LYS A 30 -5.39 -7.79 -0.77
N THR A 31 -6.39 -8.46 -0.22
CA THR A 31 -6.27 -9.76 0.45
C THR A 31 -6.57 -10.95 -0.46
N ALA A 32 -7.41 -10.76 -1.49
CA ALA A 32 -7.77 -11.78 -2.47
C ALA A 32 -6.54 -12.50 -3.06
N GLY A 33 -6.56 -13.83 -3.01
CA GLY A 33 -5.55 -14.70 -3.62
C GLY A 33 -4.21 -14.78 -2.88
N THR A 34 -4.11 -14.34 -1.62
CA THR A 34 -2.84 -14.41 -0.87
C THR A 34 -2.96 -15.00 0.51
N ARG A 35 -2.05 -15.93 0.84
CA ARG A 35 -2.00 -16.62 2.13
C ARG A 35 -1.52 -15.65 3.22
N MET A 36 -2.33 -15.46 4.26
CA MET A 36 -2.07 -14.51 5.36
C MET A 36 -0.81 -14.81 6.19
N THR A 37 -0.19 -15.98 6.00
CA THR A 37 0.99 -16.44 6.74
C THR A 37 2.32 -15.82 6.28
N ASN A 38 2.38 -15.18 5.11
CA ASN A 38 3.60 -14.56 4.56
C ASN A 38 3.35 -13.08 4.19
N ILE A 39 3.06 -12.25 5.18
CA ILE A 39 2.82 -10.81 5.00
C ILE A 39 4.09 -10.01 5.27
N ASN A 40 4.69 -9.43 4.23
CA ASN A 40 5.79 -8.47 4.39
C ASN A 40 5.34 -7.25 5.22
N TYR A 41 6.21 -6.71 6.06
CA TYR A 41 5.96 -5.56 6.94
C TYR A 41 5.22 -4.39 6.26
N ALA A 42 5.72 -3.91 5.11
CA ALA A 42 5.09 -2.84 4.32
C ALA A 42 3.66 -3.16 3.84
N ARG A 43 3.30 -4.45 3.69
CA ARG A 43 1.95 -4.89 3.34
C ARG A 43 1.06 -5.02 4.58
N GLY A 44 1.62 -5.44 5.71
CA GLY A 44 0.96 -5.42 7.01
C GLY A 44 0.46 -4.02 7.36
N LEU A 45 1.33 -3.01 7.25
CA LEU A 45 0.95 -1.60 7.46
C LEU A 45 -0.21 -1.13 6.57
N VAL A 46 -0.22 -1.52 5.29
CA VAL A 46 -1.30 -1.17 4.35
C VAL A 46 -2.63 -1.82 4.75
N ILE A 47 -2.59 -3.08 5.20
CA ILE A 47 -3.77 -3.81 5.69
C ILE A 47 -4.28 -3.19 6.99
N SER A 48 -3.38 -2.90 7.94
CA SER A 48 -3.71 -2.22 9.20
C SER A 48 -4.32 -0.84 8.95
N LEU A 49 -3.83 -0.08 7.96
CA LEU A 49 -4.41 1.20 7.58
C LEU A 49 -5.87 1.04 7.15
N TYR A 50 -6.20 0.08 6.27
CA TYR A 50 -7.59 -0.15 5.87
C TYR A 50 -8.50 -0.53 7.04
N ILE A 51 -8.01 -1.35 7.98
CA ILE A 51 -8.77 -1.76 9.17
C ILE A 51 -9.02 -0.55 10.07
N VAL A 52 -8.01 0.27 10.35
CA VAL A 52 -8.16 1.49 11.17
C VAL A 52 -9.04 2.53 10.48
N SER A 53 -8.90 2.74 9.17
CA SER A 53 -9.78 3.62 8.39
C SER A 53 -11.24 3.14 8.41
N TRP A 54 -11.48 1.84 8.26
CA TRP A 54 -12.82 1.26 8.33
C TRP A 54 -13.43 1.37 9.74
N ALA A 55 -12.67 1.04 10.78
CA ALA A 55 -13.11 1.19 12.17
C ALA A 55 -13.40 2.65 12.53
N PHE A 56 -12.57 3.58 12.06
CA PHE A 56 -12.79 5.01 12.28
C PHE A 56 -14.04 5.52 11.56
N THR A 57 -14.20 5.21 10.27
CA THR A 57 -15.36 5.68 9.48
C THR A 57 -16.69 5.07 9.92
N THR A 58 -16.69 3.81 10.38
CA THR A 58 -17.89 3.19 10.99
C THR A 58 -18.27 3.84 12.31
N LEU A 59 -17.31 4.06 13.21
CA LEU A 59 -17.57 4.76 14.48
C LEU A 59 -17.97 6.22 14.26
N ALA A 60 -17.31 6.94 13.35
CA ALA A 60 -17.65 8.31 13.00
C ALA A 60 -19.10 8.44 12.50
N ALA A 61 -19.59 7.50 11.67
CA ALA A 61 -20.98 7.46 11.24
C ALA A 61 -21.97 7.28 12.41
N VAL A 62 -21.73 6.30 13.29
CA VAL A 62 -22.58 6.02 14.47
C VAL A 62 -22.57 7.17 15.48
N LEU A 63 -21.42 7.82 15.66
CA LEU A 63 -21.27 8.93 16.58
C LEU A 63 -21.89 10.21 16.01
N THR A 64 -21.78 10.44 14.69
CA THR A 64 -22.45 11.55 13.99
C THR A 64 -23.98 11.44 14.07
N SER A 65 -24.54 10.22 14.03
CA SER A 65 -26.00 10.03 14.17
C SER A 65 -26.51 10.02 15.61
N THR A 66 -25.62 10.03 16.62
CA THR A 66 -25.99 9.95 18.05
C THR A 66 -25.42 11.08 18.90
N ASN A 67 -24.78 12.11 18.34
CA ASN A 67 -24.17 13.19 19.12
C ASN A 67 -25.17 14.21 19.69
N THR A 68 -26.35 14.33 19.10
CA THR A 68 -27.37 15.34 19.47
C THR A 68 -27.98 15.01 20.84
N GLY A 69 -27.86 15.92 21.79
CA GLY A 69 -28.42 15.79 23.14
C GLY A 69 -27.78 14.70 24.01
N ASN A 70 -26.65 14.12 23.56
CA ASN A 70 -26.03 12.97 24.22
C ASN A 70 -24.54 13.24 24.51
N ILE A 71 -24.27 13.67 25.74
CA ILE A 71 -22.92 13.96 26.23
C ILE A 71 -21.99 12.72 26.22
N VAL A 72 -22.55 11.51 26.33
CA VAL A 72 -21.76 10.27 26.28
C VAL A 72 -21.26 10.03 24.87
N SER A 73 -22.14 10.09 23.86
CA SER A 73 -21.74 10.05 22.45
C SER A 73 -20.77 11.19 22.13
N CYS A 74 -21.04 12.41 22.59
CA CYS A 74 -20.15 13.56 22.41
C CYS A 74 -18.74 13.34 22.97
N THR A 75 -18.64 12.74 24.16
CA THR A 75 -17.36 12.38 24.79
C THR A 75 -16.66 11.25 24.01
N ILE A 76 -17.39 10.23 23.56
CA ILE A 76 -16.83 9.14 22.77
C ILE A 76 -16.34 9.66 21.40
N SER A 77 -17.03 10.62 20.77
CA SER A 77 -16.61 11.27 19.52
C SER A 77 -15.19 11.82 19.59
N ILE A 78 -14.86 12.60 20.63
CA ILE A 78 -13.50 13.16 20.77
C ILE A 78 -12.46 12.06 21.06
N PHE A 79 -12.78 11.06 21.88
CA PHE A 79 -11.86 9.94 22.13
C PHE A 79 -11.57 9.11 20.88
N VAL A 80 -12.61 8.76 20.12
CA VAL A 80 -12.50 7.99 18.86
C VAL A 80 -11.76 8.79 17.81
N CYS A 81 -12.09 10.07 17.65
CA CYS A 81 -11.41 10.99 16.75
C CYS A 81 -9.91 11.03 17.05
N LEU A 82 -9.51 11.48 18.25
CA LEU A 82 -8.09 11.62 18.61
C LEU A 82 -7.33 10.29 18.50
N SER A 83 -7.90 9.20 19.00
CA SER A 83 -7.18 7.91 19.10
C SER A 83 -7.00 7.24 17.74
N LEU A 84 -8.07 7.12 16.95
CA LEU A 84 -7.99 6.45 15.65
C LEU A 84 -7.33 7.32 14.58
N TYR A 85 -7.48 8.65 14.67
CA TYR A 85 -6.72 9.58 13.83
C TYR A 85 -5.21 9.44 14.09
N ALA A 86 -4.78 9.51 15.35
CA ALA A 86 -3.37 9.33 15.71
C ALA A 86 -2.83 7.94 15.33
N MET A 87 -3.60 6.87 15.54
CA MET A 87 -3.26 5.51 15.06
C MET A 87 -3.04 5.47 13.55
N SER A 88 -3.92 6.09 12.77
CA SER A 88 -3.80 6.15 11.30
C SER A 88 -2.54 6.91 10.87
N LYS A 89 -2.25 8.07 11.49
CA LYS A 89 -1.04 8.88 11.28
C LYS A 89 0.23 8.09 11.55
N ILE A 90 0.30 7.38 12.68
CA ILE A 90 1.42 6.52 13.04
C ILE A 90 1.63 5.43 11.97
N ILE A 91 0.56 4.76 11.51
CA ILE A 91 0.66 3.74 10.45
C ILE A 91 1.13 4.35 9.12
N ILE A 92 0.64 5.54 8.75
CA ILE A 92 1.08 6.27 7.56
C ILE A 92 2.57 6.60 7.66
N TYR A 93 3.04 7.17 8.78
CA TYR A 93 4.45 7.52 8.94
C TYR A 93 5.37 6.28 8.97
N LEU A 94 4.98 5.19 9.63
CA LEU A 94 5.70 3.91 9.54
C LEU A 94 5.79 3.40 8.08
N PHE A 95 4.71 3.54 7.31
CA PHE A 95 4.70 3.18 5.89
C PHE A 95 5.63 4.08 5.08
N LEU A 96 5.58 5.40 5.29
CA LEU A 96 6.46 6.36 4.61
C LEU A 96 7.94 6.10 4.93
N ILE A 97 8.29 5.84 6.19
CA ILE A 97 9.66 5.52 6.62
C ILE A 97 10.17 4.23 5.95
N GLU A 98 9.35 3.16 5.92
CA GLU A 98 9.70 1.92 5.21
C GLU A 98 9.88 2.17 3.70
N LYS A 99 9.14 3.10 3.09
CA LYS A 99 9.34 3.50 1.69
C LYS A 99 10.60 4.32 1.46
N VAL A 100 10.93 5.26 2.35
CA VAL A 100 12.21 5.99 2.29
C VAL A 100 13.38 5.01 2.42
N PHE A 101 13.32 4.09 3.38
CA PHE A 101 14.35 3.07 3.59
C PHE A 101 14.57 2.24 2.31
N VAL A 102 13.51 1.62 1.75
CA VAL A 102 13.59 0.79 0.53
C VAL A 102 14.10 1.56 -0.70
N VAL A 103 13.92 2.89 -0.76
CA VAL A 103 14.43 3.73 -1.86
C VAL A 103 15.87 4.21 -1.61
N SER A 104 16.30 4.31 -0.35
CA SER A 104 17.60 4.91 0.02
C SER A 104 18.70 3.88 0.31
N SER A 105 18.39 2.71 0.86
CA SER A 105 19.36 1.65 1.13
C SER A 105 19.46 0.69 -0.06
N VAL A 106 20.52 0.79 -0.85
CA VAL A 106 20.76 -0.13 -1.98
C VAL A 106 21.36 -1.47 -1.49
N THR A 107 22.00 -1.50 -0.32
CA THR A 107 22.83 -2.65 0.13
C THR A 107 22.87 -2.92 1.65
N THR A 108 22.10 -2.21 2.50
CA THR A 108 22.27 -2.28 3.98
C THR A 108 21.07 -2.83 4.74
N THR A 109 21.34 -3.51 5.87
CA THR A 109 20.35 -4.15 6.74
C THR A 109 19.51 -3.12 7.52
N ARG A 110 18.20 -3.35 7.65
CA ARG A 110 17.22 -2.46 8.32
C ARG A 110 17.72 -1.83 9.63
N LYS A 111 18.28 -2.65 10.53
CA LYS A 111 18.68 -2.22 11.88
C LYS A 111 19.99 -1.45 11.94
N ASP A 112 20.83 -1.48 10.90
CA ASP A 112 22.16 -0.84 10.94
C ASP A 112 22.17 0.57 10.34
N THR A 113 21.14 0.94 9.58
CA THR A 113 21.01 2.32 9.13
C THR A 113 20.62 3.25 10.28
N MET A 114 21.53 4.15 10.66
CA MET A 114 21.28 5.23 11.62
C MET A 114 19.99 5.99 11.28
N LEU A 115 19.74 6.23 9.98
CA LEU A 115 18.54 6.90 9.48
C LEU A 115 17.24 6.18 9.88
N TYR A 116 17.19 4.85 9.85
CA TYR A 116 15.99 4.11 10.27
C TYR A 116 15.78 4.21 11.79
N ARG A 117 16.85 4.06 12.58
CA ARG A 117 16.77 4.23 14.04
C ARG A 117 16.30 5.63 14.44
N VAL A 118 16.85 6.68 13.80
CA VAL A 118 16.44 8.07 14.02
C VAL A 118 14.95 8.25 13.69
N ASN A 119 14.48 7.77 12.52
CA ASN A 119 13.07 7.93 12.15
C ASN A 119 12.11 7.16 13.08
N ILE A 120 12.47 5.98 13.58
CA ILE A 120 11.67 5.24 14.57
C ILE A 120 11.69 5.96 15.93
N LEU A 121 12.84 6.45 16.38
CA LEU A 121 12.94 7.27 17.60
C LEU A 121 12.05 8.53 17.47
N LEU A 122 12.02 9.14 16.27
CA LEU A 122 11.19 10.29 15.92
C LEU A 122 9.68 9.97 15.82
N LEU A 123 9.24 8.72 16.02
CA LEU A 123 7.83 8.39 16.23
C LEU A 123 7.47 8.26 17.72
N THR A 124 8.46 8.11 18.61
CA THR A 124 8.22 7.95 20.06
C THR A 124 7.40 9.11 20.66
N PRO A 125 7.68 10.40 20.35
CA PRO A 125 6.91 11.51 20.91
C PRO A 125 5.44 11.55 20.50
N TYR A 126 5.01 10.91 19.40
CA TYR A 126 3.58 10.79 19.08
C TYR A 126 2.78 10.11 20.19
N THR A 127 3.36 9.14 20.90
CA THR A 127 2.70 8.47 22.03
C THR A 127 2.49 9.41 23.21
N ILE A 128 3.45 10.31 23.47
CA ILE A 128 3.39 11.33 24.51
C ILE A 128 2.36 12.40 24.15
N ILE A 129 2.35 12.84 22.88
CA ILE A 129 1.36 13.80 22.35
C ILE A 129 -0.06 13.21 22.42
N LEU A 130 -0.24 11.94 22.08
CA LEU A 130 -1.52 11.24 22.21
C LEU A 130 -2.02 11.24 23.68
N ALA A 131 -1.15 10.87 24.63
CA ALA A 131 -1.49 10.93 26.05
C ALA A 131 -1.84 12.38 26.49
N LEU A 132 -1.07 13.37 26.04
CA LEU A 132 -1.29 14.77 26.37
C LEU A 132 -2.61 15.31 25.80
N MET A 133 -3.00 14.91 24.58
CA MET A 133 -4.31 15.20 24.00
C MET A 133 -5.45 14.56 24.80
N VAL A 134 -5.32 13.28 25.16
CA VAL A 134 -6.31 12.55 25.96
C VAL A 134 -6.49 13.16 27.36
N LEU A 135 -5.45 13.72 27.96
CA LEU A 135 -5.58 14.44 29.23
C LEU A 135 -6.24 15.83 29.06
N ASN A 136 -6.04 16.49 27.92
CA ASN A 136 -6.44 17.89 27.68
C ASN A 136 -7.61 18.09 26.70
N ARG A 137 -8.39 17.04 26.41
CA ARG A 137 -9.64 17.17 25.63
C ARG A 137 -10.72 17.95 26.38
N VAL A 138 -11.61 18.56 25.62
CA VAL A 138 -12.85 19.21 26.06
C VAL A 138 -13.99 18.69 25.19
N ALA A 139 -15.14 18.40 25.80
CA ALA A 139 -16.37 18.04 25.11
C ALA A 139 -17.54 18.68 25.88
N VAL A 140 -18.41 19.40 25.18
CA VAL A 140 -19.55 20.13 25.76
C VAL A 140 -20.74 20.07 24.80
N LEU A 141 -21.96 20.12 25.37
CA LEU A 141 -23.18 20.35 24.61
C LEU A 141 -23.51 21.85 24.66
N ASN A 142 -24.00 22.38 23.54
CA ASN A 142 -24.52 23.74 23.43
C ASN A 142 -26.02 23.79 23.78
N GLU A 143 -26.60 24.99 23.89
CA GLU A 143 -28.03 25.22 24.16
C GLU A 143 -28.97 24.56 23.13
N ASN A 144 -28.48 24.31 21.91
CA ASN A 144 -29.19 23.63 20.83
C ASN A 144 -29.02 22.09 20.84
N ASP A 145 -28.49 21.51 21.92
CA ASP A 145 -28.10 20.09 22.01
C ASP A 145 -27.01 19.62 21.02
N ASP A 146 -26.36 20.56 20.33
CA ASP A 146 -25.21 20.30 19.45
C ASP A 146 -23.93 19.98 20.24
N CYS A 147 -23.19 18.97 19.79
CA CYS A 147 -21.93 18.52 20.43
C CYS A 147 -20.70 19.25 19.86
N TYR A 148 -20.04 20.02 20.73
CA TYR A 148 -18.75 20.65 20.46
C TYR A 148 -17.63 19.90 21.17
N ILE A 149 -16.54 19.68 20.44
CA ILE A 149 -15.35 19.00 20.93
C ILE A 149 -14.11 19.85 20.67
N GLY A 150 -13.03 19.58 21.41
CA GLY A 150 -11.84 20.38 21.31
C GLY A 150 -10.66 19.89 22.14
N LEU A 151 -9.56 20.62 22.02
CA LEU A 151 -8.32 20.43 22.75
C LEU A 151 -7.91 21.76 23.36
N LYS A 152 -7.45 21.76 24.62
CA LYS A 152 -6.86 22.97 25.21
C LYS A 152 -5.69 23.47 24.34
N PRO A 153 -5.45 24.79 24.24
CA PRO A 153 -4.45 25.36 23.34
C PRO A 153 -3.05 24.73 23.47
N ALA A 154 -2.59 24.43 24.69
CA ALA A 154 -1.30 23.77 24.92
C ALA A 154 -1.18 22.40 24.21
N ALA A 155 -2.26 21.61 24.16
CA ALA A 155 -2.27 20.32 23.50
C ALA A 155 -2.37 20.45 21.97
N SER A 156 -3.26 21.32 21.49
CA SER A 156 -3.44 21.57 20.07
C SER A 156 -2.16 22.13 19.43
N ILE A 157 -1.55 23.17 20.03
CA ILE A 157 -0.30 23.77 19.55
C ILE A 157 0.85 22.75 19.52
N THR A 158 0.97 21.92 20.56
CA THR A 158 2.01 20.87 20.62
C THR A 158 1.85 19.85 19.49
N LEU A 159 0.61 19.41 19.20
CA LEU A 159 0.35 18.55 18.05
C LEU A 159 0.67 19.24 16.73
N ILE A 160 0.16 20.47 16.51
CA ILE A 160 0.32 21.20 15.25
C ILE A 160 1.80 21.40 14.91
N LEU A 161 2.60 21.87 15.87
CA LEU A 161 4.04 22.07 15.67
C LEU A 161 4.76 20.76 15.34
N TYR A 162 4.36 19.66 15.97
CA TYR A 162 4.99 18.37 15.76
C TYR A 162 4.59 17.71 14.43
N ASP A 163 3.32 17.76 14.06
CA ASP A 163 2.82 17.32 12.75
C ASP A 163 3.54 18.05 11.61
N ILE A 164 3.73 19.37 11.74
CA ILE A 164 4.48 20.19 10.78
C ILE A 164 5.95 19.76 10.72
N PHE A 165 6.61 19.59 11.88
CA PHE A 165 8.01 19.18 11.96
C PHE A 165 8.26 17.80 11.32
N ILE A 166 7.47 16.79 11.70
CA ILE A 166 7.56 15.43 11.15
C ILE A 166 7.27 15.42 9.65
N SER A 167 6.21 16.12 9.22
CA SER A 167 5.83 16.15 7.81
C SER A 167 6.88 16.87 6.96
N SER A 168 7.50 17.93 7.46
CA SER A 168 8.63 18.62 6.81
C SER A 168 9.87 17.72 6.73
N TRP A 169 10.22 17.04 7.83
CA TRP A 169 11.35 16.11 7.88
C TRP A 169 11.19 14.96 6.87
N LEU A 170 10.03 14.30 6.86
CA LEU A 170 9.72 13.25 5.89
C LEU A 170 9.73 13.78 4.45
N THR A 171 9.20 14.98 4.21
CA THR A 171 9.25 15.63 2.89
C THR A 171 10.70 15.80 2.40
N ILE A 172 11.61 16.28 3.25
CA ILE A 172 13.04 16.41 2.92
C ILE A 172 13.66 15.05 2.59
N LEU A 173 13.34 14.01 3.38
CA LEU A 173 13.82 12.64 3.13
C LEU A 173 13.29 12.04 1.82
N PHE A 174 12.11 12.43 1.34
CA PHE A 174 11.61 12.04 0.01
C PHE A 174 12.24 12.86 -1.13
N ILE A 175 12.41 14.17 -0.96
CA ILE A 175 12.98 15.05 -2.00
C ILE A 175 14.47 14.74 -2.24
N ARG A 176 15.23 14.38 -1.21
CA ARG A 176 16.68 14.12 -1.34
C ARG A 176 17.03 13.02 -2.37
N PRO A 177 16.42 11.82 -2.35
CA PRO A 177 16.55 10.85 -3.45
C PRO A 177 16.14 11.39 -4.82
N LEU A 178 15.07 12.20 -4.89
CA LEU A 178 14.59 12.78 -6.17
C LEU A 178 15.60 13.76 -6.78
N MET A 179 16.29 14.56 -5.98
CA MET A 179 17.34 15.46 -6.49
C MET A 179 18.61 14.69 -6.88
N SER A 180 18.96 13.64 -6.13
CA SER A 180 20.09 12.75 -6.47
C SER A 180 19.83 11.87 -7.73
N THR A 181 18.59 11.84 -8.23
CA THR A 181 18.17 11.02 -9.38
C THR A 181 18.77 11.49 -10.72
N THR A 182 19.32 12.70 -10.79
CA THR A 182 19.91 13.24 -12.03
C THR A 182 21.25 12.58 -12.40
N SER A 183 22.05 12.09 -11.43
CA SER A 183 23.39 11.53 -11.68
C SER A 183 23.51 10.01 -11.45
N VAL A 184 22.81 9.42 -10.48
CA VAL A 184 23.05 8.01 -10.05
C VAL A 184 22.29 6.97 -10.93
N LEU A 185 21.40 7.42 -11.82
CA LEU A 185 20.42 6.55 -12.50
C LEU A 185 20.61 6.34 -14.01
N GLN A 186 21.76 6.70 -14.59
CA GLN A 186 22.14 6.20 -15.93
C GLN A 186 22.31 4.66 -15.87
N GLY A 187 21.58 3.92 -16.72
CA GLY A 187 21.67 2.46 -16.85
C GLY A 187 20.36 1.81 -17.36
N PRO A 188 20.40 0.85 -18.30
CA PRO A 188 19.20 0.48 -19.09
C PRO A 188 18.07 -0.20 -18.29
N SER A 189 18.40 -1.03 -17.30
CA SER A 189 17.40 -1.79 -16.51
C SER A 189 16.65 -0.92 -15.47
N LYS A 190 17.12 0.32 -15.22
CA LYS A 190 16.67 1.17 -14.11
C LYS A 190 15.28 1.80 -14.30
N GLY A 191 14.71 1.77 -15.51
CA GLY A 191 13.45 2.46 -15.85
C GLY A 191 12.23 2.04 -15.01
N LYS A 192 11.99 0.73 -14.85
CA LYS A 192 10.85 0.21 -14.06
C LYS A 192 10.98 0.55 -12.57
N LEU A 193 12.19 0.43 -12.01
CA LEU A 193 12.46 0.75 -10.60
C LEU A 193 12.27 2.26 -10.35
N ARG A 194 12.78 3.11 -11.25
CA ARG A 194 12.58 4.58 -11.21
C ARG A 194 11.10 4.97 -11.30
N GLN A 195 10.30 4.28 -12.10
CA GLN A 195 8.85 4.52 -12.19
C GLN A 195 8.13 4.18 -10.87
N VAL A 196 8.48 3.06 -10.23
CA VAL A 196 7.91 2.66 -8.92
C VAL A 196 8.34 3.62 -7.81
N ALA A 197 9.61 4.02 -7.77
CA ALA A 197 10.12 5.01 -6.81
C ALA A 197 9.42 6.37 -6.99
N ARG A 198 9.33 6.89 -8.23
CA ARG A 198 8.63 8.15 -8.54
C ARG A 198 7.15 8.11 -8.16
N ARG A 199 6.44 7.02 -8.45
CA ARG A 199 5.03 6.86 -8.05
C ARG A 199 4.86 6.84 -6.52
N THR A 200 5.79 6.16 -5.83
CA THR A 200 5.80 6.09 -4.36
C THR A 200 6.04 7.47 -3.75
N LEU A 201 6.98 8.24 -4.30
CA LEU A 201 7.25 9.61 -3.87
C LEU A 201 6.05 10.54 -4.07
N ILE A 202 5.41 10.52 -5.25
CA ILE A 202 4.23 11.35 -5.53
C ILE A 202 3.10 11.06 -4.53
N GLY A 203 2.77 9.79 -4.28
CA GLY A 203 1.74 9.44 -3.29
C GLY A 203 2.13 9.76 -1.85
N SER A 204 3.43 9.77 -1.54
CA SER A 204 3.95 10.20 -0.24
C SER A 204 3.78 11.71 -0.03
N VAL A 205 4.06 12.53 -1.05
CA VAL A 205 3.80 13.97 -1.03
C VAL A 205 2.29 14.24 -0.90
N ILE A 206 1.44 13.51 -1.64
CA ILE A 206 -0.02 13.61 -1.50
C ILE A 206 -0.46 13.31 -0.05
N ALA A 207 0.07 12.25 0.57
CA ALA A 207 -0.26 11.89 1.94
C ALA A 207 0.15 12.98 2.97
N LEU A 208 1.32 13.59 2.76
CA LEU A 208 1.83 14.68 3.61
C LEU A 208 1.02 15.98 3.44
N VAL A 209 0.55 16.29 2.23
CA VAL A 209 -0.34 17.45 1.96
C VAL A 209 -1.72 17.25 2.60
N LEU A 210 -2.34 16.07 2.42
CA LEU A 210 -3.62 15.71 3.05
C LEU A 210 -3.52 15.83 4.58
N SER A 211 -2.47 15.22 5.14
CA SER A 211 -2.14 15.27 6.57
C SER A 211 -2.02 16.70 7.11
N SER A 212 -1.48 17.63 6.31
CA SER A 212 -1.29 19.03 6.69
C SER A 212 -2.59 19.84 6.60
N ALA A 213 -3.48 19.50 5.66
CA ALA A 213 -4.76 20.18 5.49
C ALA A 213 -5.70 19.96 6.69
N ASN A 214 -5.74 18.76 7.27
CA ASN A 214 -6.56 18.51 8.46
C ASN A 214 -6.02 19.25 9.71
N VAL A 215 -4.70 19.40 9.84
CA VAL A 215 -4.08 20.19 10.91
C VAL A 215 -4.46 21.67 10.80
N PHE A 216 -4.59 22.19 9.57
CA PHE A 216 -5.07 23.56 9.33
C PHE A 216 -6.53 23.77 9.77
N THR A 217 -7.39 22.74 9.68
CA THR A 217 -8.77 22.80 10.22
C THR A 217 -8.78 23.08 11.72
N LEU A 218 -7.95 22.38 12.50
CA LEU A 218 -7.82 22.59 13.96
C LEU A 218 -7.35 24.01 14.31
N VAL A 219 -6.44 24.57 13.51
CA VAL A 219 -5.95 25.96 13.64
C VAL A 219 -7.09 26.95 13.38
N TYR A 220 -7.87 26.75 12.31
CA TYR A 220 -8.95 27.63 11.89
C TYR A 220 -10.05 27.76 12.97
N TYR A 221 -10.46 26.64 13.57
CA TYR A 221 -11.48 26.60 14.63
C TYR A 221 -10.94 26.90 16.04
N LYS A 222 -9.65 27.28 16.18
CA LYS A 222 -9.02 27.66 17.46
C LYS A 222 -9.18 26.61 18.59
N GLY A 223 -9.34 25.33 18.23
CA GLY A 223 -9.56 24.23 19.18
C GLY A 223 -10.96 24.16 19.81
N TYR A 224 -11.98 24.83 19.25
CA TYR A 224 -13.39 24.66 19.60
C TYR A 224 -14.21 24.46 18.32
N GLU A 225 -14.62 23.22 18.07
CA GLU A 225 -15.17 22.78 16.79
C GLU A 225 -16.39 21.88 16.96
N ASP A 226 -17.32 21.96 16.02
CA ASP A 226 -18.45 21.03 15.93
C ASP A 226 -17.90 19.61 15.68
N SER A 227 -18.30 18.65 16.52
CA SER A 227 -17.90 17.26 16.41
C SER A 227 -18.20 16.64 15.04
N VAL A 228 -19.26 17.05 14.37
CA VAL A 228 -19.59 16.60 13.01
C VAL A 228 -18.55 17.06 12.00
N ILE A 229 -18.10 18.31 12.10
CA ILE A 229 -17.08 18.90 11.21
C ILE A 229 -15.72 18.23 11.45
N CYS A 230 -15.33 18.04 12.71
CA CYS A 230 -14.08 17.39 13.11
C CYS A 230 -14.04 15.91 12.65
N LEU A 231 -15.13 15.17 12.85
CA LEU A 231 -15.26 13.78 12.39
C LEU A 231 -15.23 13.71 10.85
N LEU A 232 -15.89 14.63 10.14
CA LEU A 232 -15.88 14.72 8.68
C LEU A 232 -14.48 15.00 8.12
N SER A 233 -13.76 16.00 8.65
CA SER A 233 -12.42 16.36 8.14
C SER A 233 -11.43 15.22 8.37
N CYS A 234 -11.44 14.61 9.55
CA CYS A 234 -10.61 13.45 9.86
C CYS A 234 -11.00 12.25 8.98
N THR A 235 -12.29 12.05 8.69
CA THR A 235 -12.78 10.96 7.83
C THR A 235 -12.27 11.11 6.41
N LEU A 236 -12.28 12.34 5.88
CA LEU A 236 -11.71 12.66 4.57
C LEU A 236 -10.20 12.42 4.54
N ASP A 237 -9.44 12.94 5.52
CA ASP A 237 -7.98 12.77 5.58
C ASP A 237 -7.58 11.29 5.64
N VAL A 238 -8.16 10.52 6.58
CA VAL A 238 -7.87 9.09 6.74
C VAL A 238 -8.22 8.29 5.48
N THR A 239 -9.35 8.61 4.83
CA THR A 239 -9.80 7.94 3.61
C THR A 239 -8.92 8.27 2.41
N LEU A 240 -8.59 9.54 2.21
CA LEU A 240 -7.75 9.99 1.09
C LEU A 240 -6.31 9.49 1.22
N ASN A 241 -5.77 9.41 2.44
CA ASN A 241 -4.48 8.77 2.72
C ASN A 241 -4.51 7.27 2.39
N ALA A 242 -5.52 6.52 2.85
CA ALA A 242 -5.67 5.11 2.53
C ALA A 242 -5.81 4.86 1.02
N CYS A 243 -6.49 5.74 0.29
CA CYS A 243 -6.56 5.72 -1.17
C CYS A 243 -5.21 6.01 -1.85
N SER A 244 -4.46 7.01 -1.39
CA SER A 244 -3.10 7.31 -1.89
C SER A 244 -2.16 6.11 -1.66
N VAL A 245 -2.18 5.53 -0.46
CA VAL A 245 -1.40 4.33 -0.11
C VAL A 245 -1.83 3.12 -0.95
N HIS A 246 -3.13 2.93 -1.20
CA HIS A 246 -3.60 1.90 -2.13
C HIS A 246 -3.05 2.11 -3.54
N TRP A 247 -3.15 3.32 -4.07
CA TRP A 247 -2.65 3.68 -5.41
C TRP A 247 -1.15 3.39 -5.53
N VAL A 248 -0.34 3.88 -4.60
CA VAL A 248 1.11 3.64 -4.56
C VAL A 248 1.45 2.15 -4.54
N THR A 249 0.71 1.36 -3.75
CA THR A 249 1.02 -0.05 -3.50
C THR A 249 0.38 -1.01 -4.49
N SER A 250 -0.50 -0.55 -5.38
CA SER A 250 -1.19 -1.38 -6.37
C SER A 250 -0.46 -1.34 -7.71
N ARG A 251 0.17 -2.46 -8.09
CA ARG A 251 0.85 -2.61 -9.38
C ARG A 251 -0.17 -2.44 -10.51
N ALA A 252 0.19 -1.69 -11.55
CA ALA A 252 -0.56 -1.75 -12.80
C ALA A 252 -0.44 -3.18 -13.34
N ARG A 253 -1.58 -3.85 -13.56
CA ARG A 253 -1.59 -5.06 -14.39
C ARG A 253 -1.19 -4.59 -15.79
N THR A 254 0.00 -4.98 -16.25
CA THR A 254 0.31 -4.93 -17.68
C THR A 254 -0.69 -5.84 -18.36
N VAL A 255 -1.67 -5.25 -19.02
CA VAL A 255 -2.48 -5.95 -20.02
C VAL A 255 -1.47 -6.49 -21.03
N ARG A 256 -1.32 -7.81 -21.10
CA ARG A 256 -0.56 -8.43 -22.19
C ARG A 256 -1.28 -8.01 -23.47
N ALA A 257 -0.62 -7.22 -24.31
CA ALA A 257 -1.13 -6.95 -25.64
C ALA A 257 -1.36 -8.29 -26.35
N PRO A 258 -2.44 -8.45 -27.13
CA PRO A 258 -2.61 -9.66 -27.93
C PRO A 258 -1.43 -9.77 -28.88
N ASP A 259 -0.79 -10.93 -28.85
CA ASP A 259 0.43 -11.19 -29.61
C ASP A 259 0.11 -11.09 -31.10
N LYS A 260 0.70 -10.10 -31.79
CA LYS A 260 0.52 -9.95 -33.24
C LYS A 260 1.41 -10.98 -33.93
N GLY A 261 0.87 -12.19 -34.08
CA GLY A 261 1.55 -13.32 -34.70
C GLY A 261 2.25 -12.94 -36.02
N SER A 262 3.57 -13.03 -36.01
CA SER A 262 4.40 -12.76 -37.18
C SER A 262 4.23 -13.89 -38.21
N ARG A 263 3.41 -13.64 -39.24
CA ARG A 263 3.29 -14.51 -40.42
C ARG A 263 4.28 -14.05 -41.49
N GLY A 264 4.99 -15.01 -42.08
CA GLY A 264 5.67 -14.84 -43.37
C GLY A 264 7.20 -14.79 -43.31
N GLN A 265 7.85 -15.93 -43.12
CA GLN A 265 9.24 -16.12 -43.52
C GLN A 265 9.22 -16.74 -44.93
N SER A 266 9.81 -16.05 -45.92
CA SER A 266 9.85 -16.48 -47.31
C SER A 266 11.01 -17.45 -47.55
N ASN A 267 10.69 -18.70 -47.93
CA ASN A 267 11.69 -19.66 -48.37
C ASN A 267 12.17 -19.32 -49.78
N HIS A 268 13.49 -19.13 -49.93
CA HIS A 268 14.16 -19.03 -51.22
C HIS A 268 15.01 -20.30 -51.42
N PRO A 269 14.72 -21.16 -52.42
CA PRO A 269 15.56 -22.33 -52.68
C PRO A 269 16.79 -21.92 -53.50
N ASN A 270 17.96 -22.44 -53.11
CA ASN A 270 19.20 -22.34 -53.89
C ASN A 270 19.54 -23.73 -54.46
N PRO A 271 19.53 -23.95 -55.78
CA PRO A 271 19.97 -25.19 -56.40
C PRO A 271 21.47 -25.14 -56.70
N ASN A 272 22.26 -26.13 -56.22
CA ASN A 272 23.49 -26.63 -56.87
C ASN A 272 24.27 -27.59 -55.93
N HIS A 273 24.05 -28.91 -56.04
CA HIS A 273 25.13 -29.88 -56.29
C HIS A 273 24.55 -31.27 -56.61
N PRO A 274 25.05 -32.00 -57.63
CA PRO A 274 24.58 -33.35 -57.96
C PRO A 274 25.10 -34.47 -57.04
N SER A 275 24.41 -35.60 -57.17
CA SER A 275 24.49 -36.88 -56.46
C SER A 275 25.77 -37.72 -56.66
N HIS A 276 26.09 -38.54 -55.66
CA HIS A 276 26.84 -39.79 -55.83
C HIS A 276 26.01 -40.97 -55.29
N LEU A 277 26.11 -42.15 -55.92
CA LEU A 277 25.29 -43.33 -55.67
C LEU A 277 26.04 -44.42 -54.86
N GLN A 278 25.24 -45.22 -54.10
CA GLN A 278 25.40 -46.67 -53.87
C GLN A 278 26.59 -47.23 -53.01
N PRO A 279 26.57 -48.52 -52.58
CA PRO A 279 25.49 -49.27 -51.91
C PRO A 279 26.00 -50.26 -50.80
N HIS A 280 25.14 -51.21 -50.35
CA HIS A 280 25.42 -52.42 -49.52
C HIS A 280 25.73 -52.21 -48.02
N SER A 281 25.46 -53.15 -47.10
CA SER A 281 24.69 -54.43 -47.13
C SER A 281 24.22 -54.88 -45.73
N GLN A 282 23.35 -55.90 -45.70
CA GLN A 282 22.79 -56.61 -44.53
C GLN A 282 23.81 -57.04 -43.46
N TYR A 283 23.37 -57.24 -42.21
CA TYR A 283 23.40 -58.57 -41.57
C TYR A 283 22.46 -58.68 -40.35
N SER A 284 21.89 -59.87 -40.15
CA SER A 284 20.99 -60.24 -39.04
C SER A 284 21.77 -60.72 -37.80
N ALA A 285 21.17 -60.64 -36.60
CA ALA A 285 20.72 -61.84 -35.85
C ALA A 285 20.33 -61.56 -34.37
N SER A 286 19.20 -62.15 -33.98
CA SER A 286 18.91 -62.84 -32.71
C SER A 286 19.47 -62.35 -31.37
N ASN A 287 18.55 -62.08 -30.44
CA ASN A 287 18.43 -62.92 -29.24
C ASN A 287 16.99 -62.88 -28.68
N ALA A 288 16.47 -64.04 -28.28
CA ALA A 288 15.10 -64.20 -27.77
C ALA A 288 15.01 -65.34 -26.74
N ILE A 289 14.69 -65.00 -25.49
CA ILE A 289 14.13 -65.85 -24.41
C ILE A 289 13.43 -64.86 -23.43
N HIS A 290 12.31 -65.06 -22.74
CA HIS A 290 11.04 -65.80 -22.82
C HIS A 290 10.32 -65.50 -21.46
N ASN A 291 9.01 -65.76 -21.34
CA ASN A 291 8.11 -65.58 -20.16
C ASN A 291 7.64 -64.11 -19.95
N GLN A 292 6.44 -63.66 -20.31
CA GLN A 292 5.04 -64.15 -20.20
C GLN A 292 4.39 -64.14 -18.80
N PHE A 293 3.55 -63.11 -18.56
CA PHE A 293 2.11 -63.19 -18.18
C PHE A 293 1.55 -61.73 -18.29
N ILE A 294 0.64 -61.35 -19.21
CA ILE A 294 -0.82 -61.64 -19.31
C ILE A 294 -1.56 -61.09 -18.05
N THR A 295 -2.52 -60.14 -18.11
CA THR A 295 -3.64 -59.94 -19.08
C THR A 295 -4.13 -58.46 -19.17
N SER A 296 -4.65 -58.05 -20.35
CA SER A 296 -5.76 -57.07 -20.64
C SER A 296 -5.93 -55.78 -19.80
N SER A 297 -6.22 -54.57 -20.34
CA SER A 297 -6.39 -54.02 -21.71
C SER A 297 -6.43 -52.45 -21.59
N THR A 298 -6.73 -51.57 -22.55
CA THR A 298 -7.36 -51.61 -23.90
C THR A 298 -6.81 -50.45 -24.79
N SER A 299 -7.54 -50.04 -25.83
CA SER A 299 -7.25 -48.96 -26.82
C SER A 299 -7.57 -47.54 -26.30
N SER A 300 -6.97 -46.42 -26.76
CA SER A 300 -6.90 -45.91 -28.14
C SER A 300 -5.92 -44.70 -28.30
N SER A 301 -5.70 -44.27 -29.56
CA SER A 301 -4.95 -43.09 -30.08
C SER A 301 -5.08 -41.79 -29.25
N GLU A 302 -4.16 -40.81 -29.30
CA GLU A 302 -3.36 -40.32 -30.44
C GLU A 302 -2.09 -39.54 -30.01
N LYS A 303 -1.20 -39.20 -30.98
CA LYS A 303 0.06 -38.48 -30.76
C LYS A 303 -0.16 -36.97 -30.53
N HIS A 304 0.62 -36.33 -29.65
CA HIS A 304 1.53 -35.24 -30.08
C HIS A 304 2.50 -34.75 -28.98
N PHE A 305 3.65 -34.27 -29.44
CA PHE A 305 4.82 -33.74 -28.71
C PHE A 305 4.67 -32.24 -28.36
N ILE A 306 5.21 -31.78 -27.22
CA ILE A 306 5.87 -30.48 -26.95
C ILE A 306 6.19 -30.31 -25.43
N SER A 307 7.38 -29.80 -25.10
CA SER A 307 7.85 -29.38 -23.76
C SER A 307 7.93 -27.83 -23.66
N PRO A 308 8.32 -27.22 -22.52
CA PRO A 308 7.95 -27.45 -21.12
C PRO A 308 7.35 -26.17 -20.47
N THR A 309 6.63 -26.30 -19.34
CA THR A 309 6.12 -25.16 -18.57
C THR A 309 7.16 -24.61 -17.58
N ALA A 310 7.60 -23.36 -17.80
CA ALA A 310 8.56 -22.68 -16.93
C ALA A 310 7.96 -22.35 -15.54
N THR A 311 8.66 -22.79 -14.49
CA THR A 311 8.37 -22.42 -13.10
C THR A 311 9.07 -21.11 -12.78
N ASP A 312 8.36 -19.97 -12.80
CA ASP A 312 8.98 -18.66 -12.58
C ASP A 312 9.07 -18.34 -11.07
N THR A 313 10.31 -18.19 -10.60
CA THR A 313 10.68 -18.23 -9.18
C THR A 313 10.53 -16.89 -8.44
N HIS A 314 10.52 -16.97 -7.11
CA HIS A 314 10.53 -15.82 -6.21
C HIS A 314 11.74 -14.90 -6.45
N ILE A 315 11.51 -13.59 -6.58
CA ILE A 315 12.60 -12.59 -6.46
C ILE A 315 12.86 -12.33 -4.97
N SER A 316 13.72 -13.18 -4.40
CA SER A 316 14.54 -12.87 -3.23
C SER A 316 15.91 -12.44 -3.74
N VAL A 317 16.24 -11.15 -3.61
CA VAL A 317 17.59 -10.65 -3.94
C VAL A 317 18.52 -11.02 -2.79
N ALA A 318 19.22 -12.14 -2.95
CA ALA A 318 20.43 -12.41 -2.19
C ALA A 318 21.54 -11.50 -2.73
N VAL A 319 22.29 -10.87 -1.82
CA VAL A 319 23.56 -10.22 -2.13
C VAL A 319 24.63 -11.23 -1.74
N GLU A 320 25.28 -11.82 -2.74
CA GLU A 320 26.35 -12.79 -2.52
C GLU A 320 27.60 -12.40 -3.30
N SER A 321 28.69 -12.34 -2.53
CA SER A 321 30.11 -12.16 -2.85
C SER A 321 30.53 -11.83 -4.30
N TYR A 322 31.24 -10.71 -4.45
CA TYR A 322 32.34 -10.63 -5.42
C TYR A 322 33.59 -10.11 -4.69
N THR A 323 34.40 -11.06 -4.21
CA THR A 323 35.74 -10.79 -3.67
C THR A 323 36.75 -10.96 -4.79
N ASP A 324 37.53 -9.90 -4.98
CA ASP A 324 38.83 -9.74 -5.62
C ASP A 324 39.41 -10.89 -6.48
N HIS A 325 39.72 -10.52 -7.73
CA HIS A 325 40.84 -11.09 -8.48
C HIS A 325 41.72 -9.94 -9.01
N TYR A 326 42.80 -9.63 -8.30
CA TYR A 326 44.09 -9.18 -8.83
C TYR A 326 45.18 -9.37 -7.77
#